data_AF-A0A1D8MJB0-F1
#
_entry.id   AF-A0A1D8MJB0-F1
#
_cell.length_a   1.000
_cell.length_b   1.000
_cell.length_c   1.000
_cell.angle_alpha   90.00
_cell.angle_beta   90.00
_cell.angle_gamma   90.00
#
_symmetry.space_group_name_H-M   'P 1'
#
loop_
_entity.id
_entity.type
_entity.pdbx_description
1 polymer ?
#
loop_
_entity_poly.entity_id
_entity_poly.type
_entity_poly.pdbx_seq_one_letter_code
_entity_poly.pdbx_strand_id
1 'polypeptide(L)'
;YAQEKGAKAVVLMSHMGRPDGQPNAKYSLKIVADELEKQLNQKIIFTNDCVGPEVENTVNSAPKGAIVLLENLRFHIEEEGSRKDEQGNKIKADQAAVDSFRQQLTKLGDVYVNDAFGTAHRAHSSVSGIKLDTRAAGFLVKKELEYFARVLEAPERPFLAIL
;
A
#
# COMPACT_ATOMS: atom_id res chain seq x y z
N TYR A 1 -5.40 16.60 3.80
CA TYR A 1 -6.14 16.54 2.53
C TYR A 1 -7.33 15.57 2.53
N ALA A 2 -7.16 14.25 2.53
CA ALA A 2 -8.28 13.31 2.39
C ALA A 2 -9.36 13.50 3.50
N GLN A 3 -8.93 13.64 4.75
CA GLN A 3 -9.83 13.95 5.88
C GLN A 3 -10.50 15.32 5.74
N GLU A 4 -9.75 16.36 5.31
CA GLU A 4 -10.28 17.72 5.08
C GLU A 4 -11.34 17.74 3.97
N LYS A 5 -11.21 16.86 2.98
CA LYS A 5 -12.21 16.65 1.91
C LYS A 5 -13.36 15.73 2.33
N GLY A 6 -13.42 15.32 3.59
CA GLY A 6 -14.57 14.62 4.16
C GLY A 6 -14.57 13.11 3.93
N ALA A 7 -13.42 12.49 3.65
CA ALA A 7 -13.33 11.03 3.59
C ALA A 7 -13.87 10.38 4.89
N LYS A 8 -14.74 9.35 4.76
CA LYS A 8 -15.28 8.62 5.92
C LYS A 8 -14.14 8.01 6.73
N ALA A 9 -13.23 7.31 6.07
CA ALA A 9 -12.02 6.76 6.66
C ALA A 9 -10.88 6.80 5.64
N VAL A 10 -9.66 6.86 6.12
CA VAL A 10 -8.44 6.71 5.31
C VAL A 10 -7.80 5.38 5.68
N VAL A 11 -7.86 4.41 4.77
CA VAL A 11 -7.23 3.10 4.95
C VAL A 11 -5.84 3.12 4.31
N LEU A 12 -4.82 2.95 5.14
CA LEU A 12 -3.42 2.92 4.74
C LEU A 12 -2.94 1.48 4.65
N MET A 13 -2.29 1.14 3.54
CA MET A 13 -1.66 -0.16 3.33
C MET A 13 -0.22 0.04 2.87
N SER A 14 0.70 -0.76 3.40
CA SER A 14 2.13 -0.64 3.12
C SER A 14 2.84 -1.97 3.38
N HIS A 15 4.15 -1.97 3.18
CA HIS A 15 5.01 -3.07 3.58
C HIS A 15 6.28 -2.57 4.26
N MET A 16 6.89 -3.42 5.07
CA MET A 16 8.21 -3.17 5.66
C MET A 16 9.10 -4.40 5.49
N GLY A 17 10.35 -4.18 5.09
CA GLY A 17 11.34 -5.25 4.93
C GLY A 17 10.98 -6.32 3.89
N ARG A 18 11.49 -7.53 4.14
CA ARG A 18 11.29 -8.73 3.30
C ARG A 18 10.87 -9.90 4.19
N PRO A 19 9.58 -9.99 4.54
CA PRO A 19 9.04 -11.08 5.34
C PRO A 19 8.74 -12.37 4.55
N ASP A 20 8.97 -12.38 3.23
CA ASP A 20 8.81 -13.55 2.34
C ASP A 20 7.43 -14.25 2.49
N GLY A 21 6.34 -13.48 2.56
CA GLY A 21 4.98 -14.03 2.60
C GLY A 21 4.67 -14.80 3.88
N GLN A 22 5.29 -14.41 5.01
CA GLN A 22 5.04 -14.97 6.33
C GLN A 22 5.01 -13.88 7.41
N PRO A 23 4.13 -13.98 8.42
CA PRO A 23 4.12 -13.04 9.53
C PRO A 23 5.46 -13.03 10.28
N ASN A 24 6.00 -11.83 10.49
CA ASN A 24 7.24 -11.65 11.25
C ASN A 24 7.18 -10.37 12.07
N ALA A 25 7.20 -10.50 13.40
CA ALA A 25 7.08 -9.38 14.33
C ALA A 25 8.12 -8.26 14.09
N LYS A 26 9.32 -8.59 13.60
CA LYS A 26 10.36 -7.61 13.24
C LYS A 26 9.90 -6.65 12.14
N TYR A 27 9.02 -7.12 11.25
CA TYR A 27 8.53 -6.39 10.10
C TYR A 27 7.08 -5.92 10.27
N SER A 28 6.52 -5.96 11.47
CA SER A 28 5.18 -5.42 11.74
C SER A 28 5.16 -3.90 11.58
N LEU A 29 4.08 -3.38 11.01
CA LEU A 29 3.82 -1.95 10.88
C LEU A 29 3.26 -1.31 12.14
N LYS A 30 3.09 -2.06 13.24
CA LYS A 30 2.63 -1.52 14.53
C LYS A 30 3.49 -0.34 15.00
N ILE A 31 4.81 -0.45 14.86
CA ILE A 31 5.75 0.63 15.20
C ILE A 31 5.52 1.91 14.37
N VAL A 32 5.02 1.76 13.13
CA VAL A 32 4.68 2.87 12.24
C VAL A 32 3.36 3.48 12.67
N ALA A 33 2.39 2.68 13.14
CA ALA A 33 1.15 3.18 13.71
C ALA A 33 1.43 4.13 14.89
N ASP A 34 2.28 3.69 15.83
CA ASP A 34 2.64 4.46 17.02
C ASP A 34 3.32 5.79 16.66
N GLU A 35 4.16 5.81 15.61
CA GLU A 35 4.80 7.05 15.15
C GLU A 35 3.81 7.95 14.39
N LEU A 36 2.96 7.38 13.55
CA LEU A 36 1.93 8.12 12.82
C LEU A 36 0.94 8.80 13.77
N GLU A 37 0.58 8.14 14.88
CA GLU A 37 -0.24 8.74 15.95
C GLU A 37 0.37 10.04 16.49
N LYS A 38 1.68 10.05 16.73
CA LYS A 38 2.39 11.24 17.22
C LYS A 38 2.45 12.35 16.18
N GLN A 39 2.78 11.99 14.93
CA GLN A 39 2.92 12.98 13.85
C GLN A 39 1.60 13.65 13.48
N LEU A 40 0.49 12.90 13.54
CA LEU A 40 -0.84 13.41 13.21
C LEU A 40 -1.62 13.92 14.42
N ASN A 41 -1.12 13.71 15.65
CA ASN A 41 -1.81 14.00 16.89
C ASN A 41 -3.26 13.44 16.90
N GLN A 42 -3.41 12.24 16.35
CA GLN A 42 -4.70 11.57 16.16
C GLN A 42 -4.49 10.06 16.31
N LYS A 43 -5.45 9.39 16.95
CA LYS A 43 -5.46 7.93 17.08
C LYS A 43 -5.48 7.23 15.72
N ILE A 44 -4.62 6.22 15.56
CA ILE A 44 -4.55 5.35 14.39
C ILE A 44 -5.13 3.98 14.78
N ILE A 45 -6.10 3.52 14.00
CA ILE A 45 -6.68 2.18 14.19
C ILE A 45 -5.75 1.19 13.46
N PHE A 46 -5.01 0.39 14.22
CA PHE A 46 -4.15 -0.64 13.65
C PHE A 46 -4.88 -1.98 13.59
N THR A 47 -4.83 -2.66 12.43
CA THR A 47 -5.35 -4.04 12.29
C THR A 47 -4.19 -5.04 12.30
N ASN A 48 -4.39 -6.23 12.88
CA ASN A 48 -3.35 -7.27 12.96
C ASN A 48 -3.16 -8.04 11.64
N ASP A 49 -3.99 -7.75 10.64
CA ASP A 49 -3.93 -8.29 9.29
C ASP A 49 -4.30 -7.17 8.29
N CYS A 50 -4.12 -7.39 6.99
CA CYS A 50 -4.51 -6.47 5.92
C CYS A 50 -5.75 -6.91 5.13
N VAL A 51 -6.22 -8.13 5.32
CA VAL A 51 -7.41 -8.69 4.68
C VAL A 51 -8.23 -9.52 5.68
N GLY A 52 -9.41 -9.97 5.26
CA GLY A 52 -10.28 -10.83 6.07
C GLY A 52 -11.40 -10.08 6.83
N PRO A 53 -12.32 -10.85 7.45
CA PRO A 53 -13.57 -10.31 7.99
C PRO A 53 -13.37 -9.33 9.15
N GLU A 54 -12.35 -9.52 9.99
CA GLU A 54 -12.04 -8.60 11.09
C GLU A 54 -11.56 -7.23 10.59
N VAL A 55 -10.76 -7.23 9.52
CA VAL A 55 -10.30 -6.00 8.85
C VAL A 55 -11.48 -5.29 8.21
N GLU A 56 -12.31 -6.01 7.45
CA GLU A 56 -13.52 -5.45 6.84
C GLU A 56 -14.46 -4.83 7.88
N ASN A 57 -14.71 -5.52 8.99
CA ASN A 57 -15.54 -5.01 10.09
C ASN A 57 -14.93 -3.76 10.73
N THR A 58 -13.61 -3.75 10.94
CA THR A 58 -12.90 -2.60 11.52
C THR A 58 -12.98 -1.37 10.61
N VAL A 59 -12.75 -1.53 9.30
CA VAL A 59 -12.86 -0.45 8.31
C VAL A 59 -14.30 0.05 8.21
N ASN A 60 -15.28 -0.85 8.20
CA ASN A 60 -16.69 -0.49 8.08
C ASN A 60 -17.22 0.26 9.31
N SER A 61 -16.78 -0.14 10.51
CA SER A 61 -17.15 0.49 11.80
C SER A 61 -16.29 1.70 12.16
N ALA A 62 -15.25 2.01 11.38
CA ALA A 62 -14.36 3.14 11.64
C ALA A 62 -15.14 4.47 11.70
N PRO A 63 -14.92 5.30 12.73
CA PRO A 63 -15.61 6.56 12.87
C PRO A 63 -15.24 7.53 11.74
N LYS A 64 -16.10 8.52 11.47
CA LYS A 64 -15.86 9.50 10.42
C LYS A 64 -14.53 10.24 10.67
N GLY A 65 -13.69 10.30 9.64
CA GLY A 65 -12.35 10.88 9.70
C GLY A 65 -11.29 9.96 10.32
N ALA A 66 -11.60 8.71 10.61
CA ALA A 66 -10.61 7.75 11.13
C ALA A 66 -9.50 7.47 10.12
N ILE A 67 -8.34 7.12 10.66
CA ILE A 67 -7.23 6.58 9.89
C ILE A 67 -7.03 5.14 10.38
N VAL A 68 -7.04 4.21 9.43
CA VAL A 68 -6.83 2.78 9.68
C VAL A 68 -5.50 2.41 9.01
N LEU A 69 -4.55 1.86 9.76
CA LEU A 69 -3.32 1.30 9.21
C LEU A 69 -3.42 -0.22 9.24
N LEU A 70 -3.35 -0.82 8.05
CA LEU A 70 -3.31 -2.26 7.88
C LEU A 70 -1.94 -2.82 8.23
N GLU A 71 -1.89 -4.09 8.64
CA GLU A 71 -0.62 -4.79 8.81
C GLU A 71 0.11 -4.97 7.46
N ASN A 72 1.40 -5.31 7.54
CA ASN A 72 2.31 -5.47 6.42
C ASN A 72 1.76 -6.39 5.31
N LEU A 73 1.54 -5.80 4.13
CA LEU A 73 1.03 -6.51 2.95
C LEU A 73 1.89 -7.71 2.55
N ARG A 74 3.22 -7.64 2.76
CA ARG A 74 4.14 -8.74 2.40
C ARG A 74 4.10 -9.92 3.36
N PHE A 75 3.30 -9.87 4.44
CA PHE A 75 3.01 -11.09 5.21
C PHE A 75 2.18 -12.10 4.42
N HIS A 76 1.54 -11.65 3.34
CA HIS A 76 0.81 -12.48 2.39
C HIS A 76 1.66 -12.71 1.14
N ILE A 77 1.80 -13.97 0.73
CA ILE A 77 2.55 -14.34 -0.49
C ILE A 77 1.88 -13.74 -1.75
N GLU A 78 0.58 -13.52 -1.67
CA GLU A 78 -0.29 -12.97 -2.71
C GLU A 78 0.06 -11.52 -3.07
N GLU A 79 0.75 -10.78 -2.21
CA GLU A 79 1.20 -9.42 -2.50
C GLU A 79 2.29 -9.41 -3.58
N GLU A 80 3.35 -10.21 -3.40
CA GLU A 80 4.47 -10.30 -4.35
C GLU A 80 4.25 -11.40 -5.41
N GLY A 81 3.20 -12.21 -5.26
CA GLY A 81 2.87 -13.35 -6.11
C GLY A 81 3.84 -14.53 -5.99
N SER A 82 4.83 -14.41 -5.10
CA SER A 82 5.80 -15.47 -4.82
C SER A 82 6.59 -15.18 -3.56
N ARG A 83 7.14 -16.22 -2.94
CA ARG A 83 8.09 -16.13 -1.83
C ARG A 83 9.28 -17.05 -2.04
N LYS A 84 10.30 -16.89 -1.21
CA LYS A 84 11.38 -17.87 -1.07
C LYS A 84 11.10 -18.78 0.12
N ASP A 85 11.37 -20.07 -0.03
CA ASP A 85 11.41 -20.99 1.11
C ASP A 85 12.76 -20.88 1.85
N GLU A 86 12.90 -21.65 2.93
CA GLU A 86 14.13 -21.70 3.75
C GLU A 86 15.37 -22.12 2.94
N GLN A 87 15.17 -22.79 1.81
CA GLN A 87 16.23 -23.27 0.91
C GLN A 87 16.51 -22.28 -0.22
N GLY A 88 15.77 -21.16 -0.29
CA GLY A 88 15.90 -20.13 -1.32
C GLY A 88 15.14 -20.42 -2.61
N ASN A 89 14.35 -21.50 -2.68
CA ASN A 89 13.55 -21.83 -3.85
C ASN A 89 12.34 -20.90 -3.95
N LYS A 90 11.99 -20.52 -5.19
CA LYS A 90 10.86 -19.64 -5.45
C LYS A 90 9.54 -20.44 -5.47
N ILE A 91 8.68 -20.17 -4.51
CA ILE A 91 7.31 -20.67 -4.46
C ILE A 91 6.39 -19.59 -5.02
N LYS A 92 5.56 -19.92 -6.01
CA LYS A 92 4.55 -19.00 -6.56
C LYS A 92 3.26 -19.10 -5.75
N ALA A 93 2.59 -17.97 -5.57
CA ALA A 93 1.23 -17.96 -5.06
C ALA A 93 0.28 -18.56 -6.12
N ASP A 94 -0.78 -19.20 -5.66
CA ASP A 94 -1.88 -19.62 -6.53
C ASP A 94 -2.59 -18.39 -7.12
N GLN A 95 -2.95 -18.44 -8.39
CA GLN A 95 -3.54 -17.28 -9.08
C GLN A 95 -4.93 -16.93 -8.50
N ALA A 96 -5.73 -17.92 -8.12
CA ALA A 96 -7.03 -17.66 -7.50
C ALA A 96 -6.87 -17.06 -6.09
N ALA A 97 -5.83 -17.47 -5.36
CA ALA A 97 -5.48 -16.83 -4.07
C ALA A 97 -5.08 -15.36 -4.26
N VAL A 98 -4.24 -15.05 -5.26
CA VAL A 98 -3.87 -13.66 -5.62
C VAL A 98 -5.10 -12.83 -5.98
N ASP A 99 -6.02 -13.37 -6.78
CA ASP A 99 -7.23 -12.66 -7.17
C ASP A 99 -8.17 -12.45 -5.98
N SER A 100 -8.31 -13.42 -5.09
CA SER A 100 -9.05 -13.28 -3.83
C SER A 100 -8.46 -12.21 -2.93
N PHE A 101 -7.13 -12.19 -2.77
CA PHE A 101 -6.43 -11.17 -1.96
C PHE A 101 -6.67 -9.76 -2.50
N ARG A 102 -6.56 -9.58 -3.83
CA ARG A 102 -6.84 -8.31 -4.51
C ARG A 102 -8.29 -7.86 -4.34
N GLN A 103 -9.24 -8.79 -4.43
CA GLN A 103 -10.66 -8.49 -4.20
C GLN A 103 -10.90 -8.04 -2.77
N GLN A 104 -10.31 -8.71 -1.78
CA GLN A 104 -10.42 -8.32 -0.38
C GLN A 104 -9.86 -6.91 -0.14
N LEU A 105 -8.67 -6.59 -0.66
CA LEU A 105 -8.13 -5.22 -0.57
C LEU A 105 -9.00 -4.19 -1.28
N THR A 106 -9.56 -4.55 -2.45
CA THR A 106 -10.44 -3.66 -3.23
C THR A 106 -11.72 -3.32 -2.45
N LYS A 107 -12.27 -4.24 -1.66
CA LYS A 107 -13.47 -4.00 -0.83
C LYS A 107 -13.25 -2.98 0.30
N LEU A 108 -12.01 -2.66 0.66
CA LEU A 108 -11.70 -1.79 1.80
C LEU A 108 -11.85 -0.30 1.50
N GLY A 109 -12.19 0.09 0.26
CA GLY A 109 -12.42 1.50 -0.05
C GLY A 109 -13.10 1.72 -1.39
N ASP A 110 -13.52 2.96 -1.61
CA ASP A 110 -14.23 3.39 -2.82
C ASP A 110 -13.28 4.09 -3.83
N VAL A 111 -12.15 4.61 -3.34
CA VAL A 111 -11.13 5.32 -4.12
C VAL A 111 -9.76 4.79 -3.74
N TYR A 112 -8.92 4.52 -4.74
CA TYR A 112 -7.52 4.12 -4.53
C TYR A 112 -6.57 5.27 -4.84
N VAL A 113 -5.61 5.50 -3.95
CA VAL A 113 -4.54 6.48 -4.13
C VAL A 113 -3.21 5.78 -3.95
N ASN A 114 -2.38 5.76 -4.98
CA ASN A 114 -1.01 5.27 -4.89
C ASN A 114 -0.06 6.42 -4.59
N ASP A 115 0.55 6.42 -3.40
CA ASP A 115 1.58 7.38 -2.99
C ASP A 115 2.97 6.74 -2.78
N ALA A 116 3.18 5.54 -3.34
CA ALA A 116 4.40 4.75 -3.18
C ALA A 116 5.16 4.59 -4.51
N PHE A 117 5.84 5.65 -4.98
CA PHE A 117 6.57 5.62 -6.26
C PHE A 117 7.65 4.52 -6.31
N GLY A 118 8.36 4.33 -5.20
CA GLY A 118 9.43 3.32 -5.10
C GLY A 118 8.97 1.88 -5.34
N THR A 119 7.67 1.59 -5.31
CA THR A 119 7.10 0.27 -5.57
C THR A 119 6.37 0.18 -6.91
N ALA A 120 6.18 1.32 -7.60
CA ALA A 120 5.41 1.42 -8.85
C ALA A 120 5.99 0.57 -9.99
N HIS A 121 7.28 0.25 -9.95
CA HIS A 121 7.95 -0.63 -10.92
C HIS A 121 7.60 -2.12 -10.75
N ARG A 122 6.79 -2.49 -9.74
CA ARG A 122 6.42 -3.86 -9.42
C ARG A 122 4.95 -4.12 -9.76
N ALA A 123 4.67 -5.25 -10.41
CA ALA A 123 3.31 -5.73 -10.65
C ALA A 123 2.70 -6.45 -9.42
N HIS A 124 2.92 -5.90 -8.23
CA HIS A 124 2.38 -6.44 -6.98
C HIS A 124 0.87 -6.18 -6.85
N SER A 125 0.21 -6.92 -5.96
CA SER A 125 -1.25 -6.84 -5.78
C SER A 125 -1.69 -5.44 -5.32
N SER A 126 -1.00 -4.81 -4.37
CA SER A 126 -1.32 -3.45 -3.91
C SER A 126 -1.09 -2.35 -4.95
N VAL A 127 -0.26 -2.60 -5.96
CA VAL A 127 0.13 -1.60 -6.98
C VAL A 127 -0.78 -1.68 -8.21
N SER A 128 -1.07 -2.90 -8.68
CA SER A 128 -1.76 -3.14 -9.95
C SER A 128 -3.07 -3.92 -9.81
N GLY A 129 -3.32 -4.50 -8.64
CA GLY A 129 -4.44 -5.40 -8.39
C GLY A 129 -5.71 -4.74 -7.86
N ILE A 130 -5.66 -3.47 -7.44
CA ILE A 130 -6.82 -2.75 -6.92
C ILE A 130 -7.71 -2.27 -8.08
N LYS A 131 -8.93 -2.80 -8.14
CA LYS A 131 -9.88 -2.57 -9.25
C LYS A 131 -11.03 -1.65 -8.82
N LEU A 132 -10.68 -0.41 -8.47
CA LEU A 132 -11.66 0.66 -8.23
C LEU A 132 -11.74 1.59 -9.45
N ASP A 133 -12.93 2.16 -9.67
CA ASP A 133 -13.18 3.06 -10.80
C ASP A 133 -12.30 4.31 -10.70
N THR A 134 -12.10 4.83 -9.49
CA THR A 134 -11.25 6.00 -9.23
C THR A 134 -9.90 5.56 -8.66
N ARG A 135 -8.84 5.73 -9.45
CA ARG A 135 -7.44 5.49 -9.07
C ARG A 135 -6.62 6.74 -9.34
N ALA A 136 -5.92 7.24 -8.34
CA ALA A 136 -5.14 8.47 -8.44
C ALA A 136 -3.71 8.29 -7.92
N ALA A 137 -2.81 9.17 -8.39
CA ALA A 137 -1.52 9.37 -7.75
C ALA A 137 -1.68 10.24 -6.51
N GLY A 138 -1.05 9.86 -5.40
CA GLY A 138 -0.86 10.73 -4.25
C GLY A 138 0.14 11.85 -4.56
N PHE A 139 0.37 12.74 -3.60
CA PHE A 139 1.20 13.94 -3.85
C PHE A 139 2.68 13.61 -4.08
N LEU A 140 3.23 12.58 -3.41
CA LEU A 140 4.61 12.15 -3.63
C LEU A 140 4.76 11.55 -5.02
N VAL A 141 3.88 10.60 -5.39
CA VAL A 141 3.92 9.99 -6.73
C VAL A 141 3.68 11.04 -7.83
N LYS A 142 2.70 11.94 -7.63
CA LYS A 142 2.44 13.05 -8.56
C LYS A 142 3.69 13.89 -8.78
N LYS A 143 4.39 14.27 -7.71
CA LYS A 143 5.63 15.05 -7.78
C LYS A 143 6.70 14.30 -8.56
N GLU A 144 6.96 13.02 -8.25
CA GLU A 144 7.93 12.20 -8.99
C GLU A 144 7.60 12.18 -10.49
N LEU A 145 6.34 11.90 -10.84
CA LEU A 145 5.89 11.88 -12.24
C LEU A 145 6.07 13.23 -12.94
N GLU A 146 5.75 14.35 -12.29
CA GLU A 146 5.94 15.69 -12.86
C GLU A 146 7.42 16.01 -13.11
N TYR A 147 8.32 15.63 -12.20
CA TYR A 147 9.76 15.85 -12.38
C TYR A 147 10.32 14.96 -13.50
N PHE A 148 9.93 13.67 -13.55
CA PHE A 148 10.35 12.78 -14.62
C PHE A 148 9.81 13.20 -15.98
N ALA A 149 8.54 13.62 -16.08
CA ALA A 149 7.95 14.08 -17.35
C ALA A 149 8.72 15.27 -17.92
N ARG A 150 9.09 16.24 -17.08
CA ARG A 150 9.93 17.39 -17.49
C ARG A 150 11.27 16.94 -18.07
N VAL A 151 11.89 15.90 -17.51
CA VAL A 151 13.22 15.44 -17.93
C VAL A 151 13.15 14.50 -19.14
N LEU A 152 12.14 13.63 -19.22
CA LEU A 152 12.06 12.56 -20.21
C LEU A 152 11.26 12.94 -21.46
N GLU A 153 10.20 13.73 -21.31
CA GLU A 153 9.28 14.04 -22.42
C GLU A 153 9.64 15.36 -23.11
N ALA A 154 9.91 16.40 -22.33
CA ALA A 154 10.21 17.75 -22.84
C ALA A 154 11.30 18.47 -22.03
N PRO A 155 12.55 17.95 -22.00
CA PRO A 155 13.63 18.57 -21.24
C PRO A 155 14.01 19.94 -21.79
N GLU A 156 14.06 20.93 -20.91
CA GLU A 156 14.72 22.19 -21.20
C GLU A 156 16.20 21.93 -21.50
N ARG A 157 16.69 22.48 -22.62
CA ARG A 157 18.06 22.28 -23.08
C ARG A 157 18.93 23.48 -22.72
N PRO A 158 20.23 23.26 -22.39
CA PRO A 158 20.95 21.99 -22.44
C PRO A 158 20.58 21.03 -21.28
N PHE A 159 20.34 19.77 -21.60
CA PHE A 159 20.08 18.70 -20.63
C PHE A 159 21.36 17.87 -20.43
N LEU A 160 21.79 17.74 -19.18
CA LEU A 160 23.00 17.02 -18.77
C LEU A 160 22.64 15.90 -17.79
N ALA A 161 23.17 14.71 -18.01
CA ALA A 161 23.12 13.60 -17.07
C ALA A 161 24.50 13.40 -16.42
N ILE A 162 24.53 13.31 -15.09
CA ILE A 162 25.71 12.96 -14.31
C ILE A 162 25.47 11.54 -13.78
N LEU A 163 26.37 10.61 -14.11
CA LEU A 163 26.27 9.18 -13.81
C LEU A 163 27.37 8.73 -12.86
#